data_AF-A0AAD6NYS1-F1
#
_entry.id   AF-A0AAD6NYS1-F1
#
_cell.length_a   1.000
_cell.length_b   1.000
_cell.length_c   1.000
_cell.angle_alpha   90.00
_cell.angle_beta   90.00
_cell.angle_gamma   90.00
#
_symmetry.space_group_name_H-M   'P 1'
#
loop_
_entity.id
_entity.type
_entity.pdbx_description
1 polymer ?
#
loop_
_entity_poly.entity_id
_entity_poly.type
_entity_poly.pdbx_seq_one_letter_code
_entity_poly.pdbx_strand_id
1 'polypeptide(L)'
;MHGLYIEGDGENLVRDSKIHTTFYHYTNGRGIAKNDKGSMEKQKPTILGEILGLEDLFSPTVWRASVAELVGTAALVFTLDTIVISTIQMETRTPNLILSVLAAIVITILILATFPISGGHINPLVTFAALLTGLISLSKAIIYILAQCVGGVFGALALKAVVDGEIQQTFSLGGCTLTVVAPGPNGPTVTGLQTGQALWLEIICGFVFLFASGWMAFDQRQAKAFGPS
;
A
#
# COMPACT_ATOMS: atom_id res chain seq x y z
N MET A 1 54.11 2.02 24.08
CA MET A 1 53.56 1.43 22.82
C MET A 1 52.25 0.75 23.19
N HIS A 2 51.07 1.07 22.70
CA HIS A 2 50.56 2.03 21.73
C HIS A 2 49.10 2.29 22.17
N GLY A 3 48.71 3.54 22.35
CA GLY A 3 47.30 3.91 22.48
C GLY A 3 46.67 3.92 21.09
N LEU A 4 45.48 3.32 20.96
CA LEU A 4 44.66 3.39 19.76
C LEU A 4 43.34 4.06 20.13
N TYR A 5 43.28 5.35 19.82
CA TYR A 5 42.04 6.11 19.67
C TYR A 5 41.32 5.54 18.44
N ILE A 6 40.07 5.08 18.61
CA ILE A 6 39.14 4.98 17.49
C ILE A 6 38.08 6.04 17.71
N GLU A 7 38.26 7.10 16.93
CA GLU A 7 37.32 8.19 16.72
C GLU A 7 36.42 7.81 15.54
N GLY A 8 35.11 7.85 15.76
CA GLY A 8 34.11 7.72 14.70
C GLY A 8 32.91 6.86 15.07
N ASP A 9 31.85 7.48 15.61
CA ASP A 9 30.46 7.07 15.31
C ASP A 9 29.36 8.06 15.79
N GLY A 10 29.66 9.35 15.88
CA GLY A 10 28.67 10.36 16.30
C GLY A 10 27.56 10.64 15.27
N GLU A 11 27.84 10.44 13.97
CA GLU A 11 26.92 10.77 12.87
C GLU A 11 25.81 9.71 12.67
N ASN A 12 26.11 8.43 12.92
CA ASN A 12 25.14 7.34 12.79
C ASN A 12 24.10 7.35 13.92
N LEU A 13 24.52 7.64 15.15
CA LEU A 13 23.63 7.76 16.31
C LEU A 13 22.65 8.94 16.19
N VAL A 14 23.05 10.04 15.55
CA VAL A 14 22.18 11.20 15.32
C VAL A 14 21.15 10.95 14.21
N ARG A 15 21.51 10.16 13.18
CA ARG A 15 20.54 9.72 12.15
C ARG A 15 19.52 8.74 12.73
N ASP A 16 19.96 7.77 13.52
CA ASP A 16 19.06 6.82 14.19
C ASP A 16 18.15 7.52 15.20
N SER A 17 18.68 8.48 15.96
CA SER A 17 17.87 9.29 16.88
C SER A 17 16.77 10.08 16.16
N LYS A 18 17.05 10.66 14.97
CA LYS A 18 16.03 11.38 14.19
C LYS A 18 14.96 10.46 13.60
N ILE A 19 15.33 9.27 13.15
CA ILE A 19 14.38 8.29 12.60
C ILE A 19 13.51 7.71 13.73
N HIS A 20 14.12 7.40 14.87
CA HIS A 20 13.42 6.90 16.05
C HIS A 20 12.46 7.96 16.64
N THR A 21 12.88 9.23 16.73
CA THR A 21 12.01 10.33 17.18
C THR A 21 10.84 10.57 16.23
N THR A 22 11.05 10.39 14.92
CA THR A 22 9.97 10.52 13.91
C THR A 22 8.95 9.37 14.01
N PHE A 23 9.41 8.15 14.30
CA PHE A 23 8.55 6.97 14.48
C PHE A 23 7.77 7.00 15.82
N TYR A 24 8.41 7.48 16.89
CA TYR A 24 7.73 7.78 18.15
C TYR A 24 6.69 8.89 17.98
N HIS A 25 6.97 9.96 17.22
CA HIS A 25 5.96 10.99 16.97
C HIS A 25 4.77 10.51 16.11
N TYR A 26 4.98 9.53 15.23
CA TYR A 26 3.91 8.94 14.42
C TYR A 26 2.97 8.03 15.23
N THR A 27 3.50 7.33 16.22
CA THR A 27 2.73 6.42 17.10
C THR A 27 2.19 7.10 18.36
N ASN A 28 2.86 8.15 18.83
CA ASN A 28 2.58 8.84 20.10
C ASN A 28 1.82 10.18 19.94
N GLY A 29 1.32 10.48 18.73
CA GLY A 29 0.41 11.61 18.47
C GLY A 29 -0.96 11.50 19.15
N ARG A 30 -1.28 10.34 19.75
CA ARG A 30 -2.38 10.18 20.72
C ARG A 30 -1.90 10.59 22.11
N GLY A 31 -1.80 11.89 22.34
CA GLY A 31 -1.27 12.46 23.58
C GLY A 31 -2.08 12.08 24.83
N ILE A 32 -1.39 11.50 25.82
CA ILE A 32 -1.68 11.83 27.22
C ILE A 32 -0.67 12.92 27.62
N ALA A 33 -1.05 14.17 27.38
CA ALA A 33 -0.37 15.31 27.96
C ALA A 33 -0.69 15.33 29.46
N LYS A 34 0.26 14.94 30.31
CA LYS A 34 0.22 15.33 31.73
C LYS A 34 0.50 16.82 31.79
N ASN A 35 -0.51 17.60 32.14
CA ASN A 35 -0.31 18.99 32.51
C ASN A 35 -0.55 19.13 34.01
N ASP A 36 0.54 19.33 34.75
CA ASP A 36 0.54 19.83 36.12
C ASP A 36 0.10 21.29 36.06
N LYS A 37 -1.19 21.54 36.31
CA LYS A 37 -1.75 22.70 37.03
C LYS A 37 -3.26 22.70 36.92
N GLY A 38 -3.92 22.72 38.08
CA GLY A 38 -5.36 22.72 38.21
C GLY A 38 -5.99 24.00 37.66
N SER A 39 -6.72 23.86 36.56
CA SER A 39 -7.91 24.63 36.23
C SER A 39 -8.68 23.88 35.13
N MET A 40 -9.88 23.39 35.46
CA MET A 40 -10.80 22.75 34.52
C MET A 40 -11.37 23.81 33.56
N GLU A 41 -10.71 24.02 32.42
CA GLU A 41 -11.31 24.72 31.29
C GLU A 41 -11.93 23.68 30.34
N LYS A 42 -13.27 23.67 30.29
CA LYS A 42 -14.06 22.84 29.37
C LYS A 42 -13.79 23.30 27.93
N GLN A 43 -13.07 22.50 27.14
CA GLN A 43 -13.09 22.62 25.68
C GLN A 43 -13.66 21.32 25.08
N LYS A 44 -14.95 21.37 24.73
CA LYS A 44 -15.66 20.34 23.95
C LYS A 44 -16.07 20.98 22.63
N PRO A 45 -15.33 20.69 21.55
CA PRO A 45 -15.91 20.02 20.38
C PRO A 45 -14.89 19.01 19.77
N THR A 46 -15.16 17.87 19.13
CA THR A 46 -16.35 17.06 18.80
C THR A 46 -15.76 15.76 18.26
N ILE A 47 -16.25 14.59 18.66
CA ILE A 47 -15.85 13.24 18.15
C ILE A 47 -15.74 13.21 16.61
N LEU A 48 -16.56 14.01 15.92
CA LEU A 48 -16.57 14.14 14.46
C LEU A 48 -15.35 14.87 13.88
N GLY A 49 -14.81 15.90 14.55
CA GLY A 49 -13.65 16.64 14.02
C GLY A 49 -12.37 15.80 14.03
N GLU A 50 -12.21 14.98 15.05
CA GLU A 50 -11.10 14.03 15.21
C GLU A 50 -11.21 12.85 14.23
N ILE A 51 -12.43 12.33 13.99
CA ILE A 51 -12.69 11.31 12.96
C ILE A 51 -12.49 11.86 11.54
N LEU A 52 -12.92 13.11 11.31
CA LEU A 52 -12.80 13.77 10.01
C LEU A 52 -11.35 14.15 9.70
N GLY A 53 -10.53 14.51 10.69
CA GLY A 53 -9.10 14.79 10.52
C GLY A 53 -8.82 15.89 9.50
N LEU A 54 -9.55 17.00 9.54
CA LEU A 54 -9.41 18.09 8.55
C LEU A 54 -8.01 18.74 8.55
N GLU A 55 -7.29 18.65 9.66
CA GLU A 55 -5.88 19.05 9.78
C GLU A 55 -4.94 18.23 8.88
N ASP A 56 -5.28 16.97 8.59
CA ASP A 56 -4.48 16.11 7.69
C ASP A 56 -4.51 16.61 6.24
N LEU A 57 -5.55 17.35 5.84
CA LEU A 57 -5.66 17.90 4.48
C LEU A 57 -4.57 18.92 4.18
N PHE A 58 -4.13 19.67 5.19
CA PHE A 58 -3.12 20.72 5.03
C PHE A 58 -1.74 20.30 5.53
N SER A 59 -1.61 19.06 6.01
CA SER A 59 -0.35 18.58 6.55
C SER A 59 0.63 18.21 5.41
N PRO A 60 1.81 18.85 5.34
CA PRO A 60 2.80 18.54 4.31
C PRO A 60 3.34 17.11 4.42
N THR A 61 3.27 16.49 5.60
CA THR A 61 3.67 15.09 5.78
C THR A 61 2.70 14.12 5.11
N VAL A 62 1.40 14.42 5.13
CA VAL A 62 0.35 13.63 4.45
C VAL A 62 0.47 13.75 2.94
N TRP A 63 0.76 14.94 2.43
CA TRP A 63 1.04 15.13 1.00
C TRP A 63 2.31 14.42 0.53
N ARG A 64 3.38 14.42 1.33
CA ARG A 64 4.57 13.63 1.02
C ARG A 64 4.25 12.13 1.01
N ALA A 65 3.45 11.67 1.96
CA ALA A 65 3.03 10.28 2.05
C ALA A 65 2.08 9.89 0.90
N SER A 66 1.19 10.78 0.46
CA SER A 66 0.30 10.51 -0.67
C SER A 66 1.06 10.40 -1.99
N VAL A 67 2.13 11.18 -2.18
CA VAL A 67 3.03 10.99 -3.33
C VAL A 67 3.71 9.62 -3.28
N ALA A 68 4.12 9.14 -2.10
CA ALA A 68 4.68 7.80 -1.96
C ALA A 68 3.65 6.70 -2.27
N GLU A 69 2.39 6.87 -1.86
CA GLU A 69 1.29 5.98 -2.23
C GLU A 69 1.02 5.99 -3.74
N LEU A 70 1.03 7.17 -4.37
CA LEU A 70 0.87 7.30 -5.82
C LEU A 70 1.98 6.58 -6.59
N VAL A 71 3.24 6.85 -6.26
CA VAL A 71 4.41 6.25 -6.93
C VAL A 71 4.47 4.75 -6.63
N GLY A 72 4.19 4.35 -5.39
CA GLY A 72 4.12 2.95 -4.98
C GLY A 72 3.07 2.17 -5.76
N THR A 73 1.85 2.70 -5.87
CA THR A 73 0.78 2.05 -6.66
C THR A 73 1.06 2.07 -8.16
N ALA A 74 1.67 3.13 -8.70
CA ALA A 74 2.08 3.16 -10.10
C ALA A 74 3.11 2.08 -10.43
N ALA A 75 4.15 1.94 -9.59
CA ALA A 75 5.15 0.89 -9.72
C ALA A 75 4.53 -0.51 -9.54
N LEU A 76 3.61 -0.67 -8.59
CA LEU A 76 2.89 -1.91 -8.36
C LEU A 76 2.13 -2.37 -9.60
N VAL A 77 1.28 -1.51 -10.16
CA VAL A 77 0.48 -1.84 -11.35
C VAL A 77 1.39 -2.13 -12.54
N PHE A 78 2.37 -1.26 -12.80
CA PHE A 78 3.31 -1.45 -13.90
C PHE A 78 4.06 -2.79 -13.82
N THR A 79 4.57 -3.14 -12.64
CA THR A 79 5.36 -4.37 -12.46
C THR A 79 4.49 -5.62 -12.51
N LEU A 80 3.33 -5.64 -11.85
CA LEU A 80 2.42 -6.79 -11.88
C LEU A 80 1.96 -7.09 -13.31
N ASP A 81 1.53 -6.06 -14.04
CA ASP A 81 1.07 -6.25 -15.40
C ASP A 81 2.21 -6.65 -16.35
N THR A 82 3.43 -6.11 -16.14
CA THR A 82 4.63 -6.54 -16.89
C THR A 82 4.91 -8.02 -16.68
N ILE A 83 4.81 -8.52 -15.44
CA ILE A 83 5.01 -9.95 -15.14
C ILE A 83 3.95 -10.78 -15.88
N VAL A 84 2.67 -10.38 -15.82
CA VAL A 84 1.59 -11.08 -16.52
C VAL A 84 1.83 -11.11 -18.04
N ILE A 85 2.10 -9.97 -18.67
CA ILE A 85 2.36 -9.89 -20.11
C ILE A 85 3.56 -10.75 -20.50
N SER A 86 4.65 -10.70 -19.72
CA SER A 86 5.85 -11.52 -19.97
C SER A 86 5.52 -13.01 -19.95
N THR A 87 4.70 -13.48 -19.01
CA THR A 87 4.31 -14.91 -18.96
C THR A 87 3.49 -15.36 -20.15
N ILE A 88 2.74 -14.46 -20.79
CA ILE A 88 1.88 -14.79 -21.94
C ILE A 88 2.69 -14.82 -23.24
N GLN A 89 3.72 -14.00 -23.34
CA GLN A 89 4.65 -14.02 -24.47
C GLN A 89 5.59 -15.24 -24.45
N MET A 90 5.81 -15.84 -23.29
CA MET A 90 6.62 -17.06 -23.18
C MET A 90 5.85 -18.25 -23.74
N GLU A 91 6.36 -18.85 -24.81
CA GLU A 91 5.83 -20.08 -25.42
C GLU A 91 5.96 -21.30 -24.48
N THR A 92 6.80 -21.18 -23.44
CA THR A 92 6.92 -22.16 -22.37
C THR A 92 5.87 -21.92 -21.30
N ARG A 93 5.15 -22.99 -20.92
CA ARG A 93 4.12 -22.94 -19.88
C ARG A 93 4.77 -22.70 -18.51
N THR A 94 5.00 -21.45 -18.13
CA THR A 94 5.43 -21.13 -16.78
C THR A 94 4.34 -21.57 -15.79
N PRO A 95 4.66 -22.34 -14.75
CA PRO A 95 3.66 -22.76 -13.78
C PRO A 95 3.11 -21.54 -13.03
N ASN A 96 1.78 -21.43 -12.94
CA ASN A 96 1.07 -20.33 -12.27
C ASN A 96 1.56 -20.04 -10.85
N LEU A 97 2.13 -21.04 -10.17
CA LEU A 97 2.73 -20.87 -8.84
C LEU A 97 3.92 -19.90 -8.85
N ILE A 98 4.79 -19.95 -9.87
CA ILE A 98 5.95 -19.06 -9.96
C ILE A 98 5.48 -17.61 -10.15
N LEU A 99 4.46 -17.40 -10.98
CA LEU A 99 3.83 -16.09 -11.18
C LEU A 99 3.31 -15.51 -9.85
N SER A 100 2.55 -16.31 -9.09
CA SER A 100 2.02 -15.88 -7.78
C SER A 100 3.11 -15.54 -6.78
N VAL A 101 4.21 -16.32 -6.76
CA VAL A 101 5.36 -16.07 -5.86
C VAL A 101 6.09 -14.79 -6.25
N LEU A 102 6.35 -14.56 -7.54
CA LEU A 102 6.98 -13.34 -8.03
C LEU A 102 6.15 -12.10 -7.70
N ALA A 103 4.83 -12.17 -7.93
CA ALA A 103 3.90 -11.10 -7.56
C ALA A 103 3.98 -10.79 -6.06
N ALA A 104 3.97 -11.82 -5.20
CA ALA A 104 4.06 -11.64 -3.75
C ALA A 104 5.40 -10.99 -3.32
N ILE A 105 6.52 -11.38 -3.95
CA ILE A 105 7.83 -10.77 -3.69
C ILE A 105 7.83 -9.29 -4.06
N VAL A 106 7.33 -8.94 -5.24
CA VAL A 106 7.26 -7.54 -5.70
C VAL A 106 6.38 -6.70 -4.79
N ILE A 107 5.19 -7.20 -4.43
CA ILE A 107 4.30 -6.54 -3.48
C ILE A 107 5.04 -6.29 -2.15
N THR A 108 5.74 -7.31 -1.63
CA THR A 108 6.48 -7.20 -0.37
C THR A 108 7.58 -6.13 -0.44
N ILE A 109 8.37 -6.11 -1.52
CA ILE A 109 9.43 -5.12 -1.71
C ILE A 109 8.85 -3.70 -1.77
N LEU A 110 7.77 -3.49 -2.51
CA LEU A 110 7.13 -2.19 -2.63
C LEU A 110 6.51 -1.72 -1.31
N ILE A 111 5.89 -2.63 -0.55
CA ILE A 111 5.40 -2.33 0.80
C ILE A 111 6.58 -1.93 1.68
N LEU A 112 7.66 -2.72 1.75
CA LEU A 112 8.83 -2.39 2.58
C LEU A 112 9.46 -1.04 2.21
N ALA A 113 9.50 -0.69 0.92
CA ALA A 113 10.04 0.58 0.44
C ALA A 113 9.14 1.78 0.79
N THR A 114 7.82 1.62 0.75
CA THR A 114 6.85 2.69 0.99
C THR A 114 6.41 2.81 2.46
N PHE A 115 6.56 1.73 3.24
CA PHE A 115 6.21 1.64 4.65
C PHE A 115 6.77 2.80 5.51
N PRO A 116 8.07 3.15 5.47
CA PRO A 116 8.60 4.23 6.31
C PRO A 116 8.09 5.63 5.93
N ILE A 117 7.48 5.78 4.75
CA ILE A 117 7.03 7.08 4.25
C ILE A 117 5.53 7.27 4.48
N SER A 118 4.71 6.28 4.10
CA SER A 118 3.25 6.40 4.09
C SER A 118 2.52 5.38 4.95
N GLY A 119 3.19 4.33 5.40
CA GLY A 119 2.57 3.10 5.92
C GLY A 119 2.42 2.00 4.87
N GLY A 120 2.76 2.28 3.61
CA GLY A 120 2.84 1.30 2.52
C GLY A 120 1.51 0.60 2.22
N HIS A 121 0.41 1.37 2.14
CA HIS A 121 -0.90 0.78 1.85
C HIS A 121 -0.97 0.33 0.39
N ILE A 122 -0.52 1.20 -0.52
CA ILE A 122 -0.43 1.05 -1.99
C ILE A 122 -1.68 0.46 -2.66
N ASN A 123 -2.81 0.47 -1.95
CA ASN A 123 -4.05 -0.22 -2.28
C ASN A 123 -5.24 0.47 -1.57
N PRO A 124 -6.30 0.85 -2.31
CA PRO A 124 -7.51 1.44 -1.75
C PRO A 124 -8.19 0.56 -0.70
N LEU A 125 -8.20 -0.76 -0.89
CA LEU A 125 -8.84 -1.71 0.03
C LEU A 125 -8.10 -1.77 1.38
N VAL A 126 -6.76 -1.79 1.36
CA VAL A 126 -5.93 -1.73 2.58
C VAL A 126 -6.16 -0.41 3.31
N THR A 127 -6.19 0.70 2.58
CA THR A 127 -6.45 2.03 3.14
C THR A 127 -7.83 2.11 3.77
N PHE A 128 -8.84 1.54 3.11
CA PHE A 128 -10.19 1.46 3.65
C PHE A 128 -10.27 0.61 4.92
N ALA A 129 -9.56 -0.53 4.98
CA ALA A 129 -9.47 -1.33 6.19
C ALA A 129 -8.74 -0.61 7.33
N ALA A 130 -7.68 0.14 7.02
CA ALA A 130 -6.99 1.01 7.99
C ALA A 130 -7.92 2.11 8.54
N LEU A 131 -8.81 2.65 7.70
CA LEU A 131 -9.84 3.59 8.12
C LEU A 131 -10.86 2.91 9.05
N LEU A 132 -11.38 1.73 8.68
CA LEU A 132 -12.37 1.00 9.49
C LEU A 132 -11.82 0.55 10.86
N THR A 133 -10.52 0.26 10.92
CA THR A 133 -9.82 -0.09 12.18
C THR A 133 -9.38 1.14 12.98
N GLY A 134 -9.60 2.35 12.47
CA GLY A 134 -9.22 3.61 13.15
C GLY A 134 -7.72 3.87 13.19
N LEU A 135 -6.94 3.25 12.29
CA LEU A 135 -5.50 3.49 12.17
C LEU A 135 -5.17 4.80 11.43
N ILE A 136 -6.09 5.29 10.59
CA ILE A 136 -5.97 6.56 9.87
C ILE A 136 -7.28 7.35 9.92
N SER A 137 -7.20 8.68 9.77
CA SER A 137 -8.36 9.56 9.67
C SER A 137 -9.08 9.42 8.31
N LEU A 138 -10.35 9.85 8.24
CA LEU A 138 -11.12 9.82 7.00
C LEU A 138 -10.49 10.68 5.90
N SER A 139 -10.02 11.88 6.24
CA SER A 139 -9.37 12.78 5.27
C SER A 139 -8.11 12.16 4.68
N LYS A 140 -7.25 11.57 5.51
CA LYS A 140 -6.03 10.89 5.05
C LYS A 140 -6.38 9.69 4.15
N ALA A 141 -7.40 8.90 4.51
CA ALA A 141 -7.85 7.78 3.71
C ALA A 141 -8.31 8.21 2.31
N ILE A 142 -9.09 9.29 2.21
CA ILE A 142 -9.55 9.82 0.92
C ILE A 142 -8.37 10.28 0.06
N ILE A 143 -7.42 11.03 0.64
CA ILE A 143 -6.23 11.48 -0.09
C ILE A 143 -5.44 10.28 -0.63
N TYR A 144 -5.23 9.25 0.20
CA TYR A 144 -4.50 8.05 -0.18
C TYR A 144 -5.22 7.29 -1.30
N ILE A 145 -6.53 7.08 -1.19
CA ILE A 145 -7.32 6.39 -2.22
C ILE A 145 -7.25 7.14 -3.55
N LEU A 146 -7.37 8.47 -3.54
CA LEU A 146 -7.23 9.27 -4.76
C LEU A 146 -5.83 9.15 -5.37
N ALA A 147 -4.79 9.24 -4.54
CA ALA A 147 -3.41 9.08 -4.96
C ALA A 147 -3.14 7.68 -5.56
N GLN A 148 -3.68 6.63 -4.95
CA GLN A 148 -3.57 5.24 -5.41
C GLN A 148 -4.31 5.04 -6.74
N CYS A 149 -5.52 5.57 -6.90
CA CYS A 149 -6.26 5.51 -8.15
C CYS A 149 -5.50 6.19 -9.29
N VAL A 150 -4.96 7.40 -9.05
CA VAL A 150 -4.14 8.13 -10.02
C VAL A 150 -2.85 7.37 -10.33
N GLY A 151 -2.19 6.81 -9.30
CA GLY A 151 -1.02 5.97 -9.44
C GLY A 151 -1.29 4.76 -10.32
N GLY A 152 -2.39 4.04 -10.10
CA GLY A 152 -2.78 2.90 -10.91
C GLY A 152 -3.01 3.26 -12.39
N VAL A 153 -3.65 4.40 -12.65
CA VAL A 153 -3.79 4.92 -14.02
C VAL A 153 -2.42 5.21 -14.64
N PHE A 154 -1.49 5.84 -13.92
CA PHE A 154 -0.14 6.09 -14.42
C PHE A 154 0.66 4.81 -14.66
N GLY A 155 0.52 3.80 -13.79
CA GLY A 155 1.14 2.48 -14.00
C GLY A 155 0.65 1.81 -15.29
N ALA A 156 -0.68 1.79 -15.50
CA ALA A 156 -1.31 1.27 -16.71
C ALA A 156 -0.89 2.04 -17.97
N LEU A 157 -0.83 3.38 -17.90
CA LEU A 157 -0.40 4.21 -19.03
C LEU A 157 1.09 4.04 -19.34
N ALA A 158 1.95 3.92 -18.32
CA ALA A 158 3.36 3.64 -18.49
C ALA A 158 3.57 2.28 -19.17
N LEU A 159 2.81 1.27 -18.78
CA LEU A 159 2.84 -0.04 -19.43
C LEU A 159 2.41 0.04 -20.89
N LYS A 160 1.31 0.76 -21.17
CA LYS A 160 0.82 0.97 -22.54
C LYS A 160 1.87 1.64 -23.43
N ALA A 161 2.75 2.48 -22.88
CA ALA A 161 3.84 3.11 -23.62
C ALA A 161 5.01 2.16 -23.94
N VAL A 162 5.19 1.09 -23.14
CA VAL A 162 6.28 0.12 -23.29
C VAL A 162 5.86 -1.09 -24.14
N VAL A 163 4.57 -1.42 -24.16
CA VAL A 163 4.04 -2.64 -24.78
C VAL A 163 3.49 -2.37 -26.18
N ASP A 164 3.85 -3.24 -27.14
CA ASP A 164 3.41 -3.19 -28.54
C ASP A 164 1.88 -3.26 -28.72
N GLY A 165 1.39 -2.63 -29.79
CA GLY A 165 -0.04 -2.40 -30.02
C GLY A 165 -0.93 -3.65 -30.13
N GLU A 166 -0.39 -4.81 -30.49
CA GLU A 166 -1.17 -6.06 -30.54
C GLU A 166 -1.61 -6.56 -29.17
N ILE A 167 -0.75 -6.40 -28.15
CA ILE A 167 -1.03 -6.83 -26.77
C ILE A 167 -2.08 -5.91 -26.14
N GLN A 168 -2.18 -4.66 -26.61
CA GLN A 168 -3.19 -3.70 -26.15
C GLN A 168 -4.63 -4.06 -26.54
N GLN A 169 -4.81 -4.87 -27.58
CA GLN A 169 -6.13 -5.34 -28.02
C GLN A 169 -6.55 -6.61 -27.25
N THR A 170 -5.58 -7.45 -26.88
CA THR A 170 -5.82 -8.70 -26.14
C THR A 170 -6.03 -8.46 -24.65
N PHE A 171 -5.37 -7.46 -24.08
CA PHE A 171 -5.47 -7.11 -22.67
C PHE A 171 -6.07 -5.72 -22.54
N SER A 172 -7.17 -5.58 -21.79
CA SER A 172 -7.56 -4.27 -21.31
C SER A 172 -6.53 -3.87 -20.25
N LEU A 173 -5.43 -3.20 -20.65
CA LEU A 173 -4.27 -2.80 -19.81
C LEU A 173 -4.63 -1.89 -18.60
N GLY A 174 -5.91 -1.71 -18.29
CA GLY A 174 -6.40 -0.99 -17.12
C GLY A 174 -7.68 -1.56 -16.52
N GLY A 175 -8.05 -2.81 -16.86
CA GLY A 175 -9.27 -3.44 -16.36
C GLY A 175 -9.05 -4.88 -15.93
N CYS A 176 -9.85 -5.33 -14.95
CA CYS A 176 -9.97 -6.74 -14.61
C CYS A 176 -10.64 -7.47 -15.78
N THR A 177 -9.87 -7.93 -16.77
CA THR A 177 -10.41 -8.62 -17.94
C THR A 177 -10.82 -10.03 -17.53
N LEU A 178 -12.12 -10.24 -17.32
CA LEU A 178 -12.70 -11.49 -16.82
C LEU A 178 -13.21 -12.41 -17.94
N THR A 179 -13.22 -11.91 -19.18
CA THR A 179 -13.63 -12.64 -20.38
C THR A 179 -12.61 -12.42 -21.48
N VAL A 180 -11.90 -13.46 -21.87
CA VAL A 180 -11.02 -13.45 -23.04
C VAL A 180 -11.81 -13.97 -24.22
N VAL A 181 -11.92 -13.17 -25.28
CA VAL A 181 -12.49 -13.61 -26.55
C VAL A 181 -11.37 -14.22 -27.37
N ALA A 182 -11.26 -15.56 -27.35
CA ALA A 182 -10.24 -16.27 -28.10
C ALA A 182 -10.79 -16.71 -29.47
N PRO A 183 -9.99 -16.67 -30.56
CA PRO A 183 -10.36 -17.26 -31.84
C PRO A 183 -10.51 -18.78 -31.69
N GLY A 184 -11.71 -19.31 -31.90
CA GLY A 184 -12.00 -20.74 -31.87
C GLY A 184 -12.26 -21.32 -33.27
N PRO A 185 -12.17 -22.65 -33.44
CA PRO A 185 -12.40 -23.33 -34.73
C PRO A 185 -13.78 -23.05 -35.36
N ASN A 186 -14.76 -22.63 -34.56
CA ASN A 186 -16.15 -22.35 -34.98
C ASN A 186 -16.57 -20.88 -34.74
N GLY A 187 -15.60 -19.96 -34.58
CA GLY A 187 -15.85 -18.55 -34.27
C GLY A 187 -15.27 -18.10 -32.92
N PRO A 188 -15.44 -16.81 -32.55
CA PRO A 188 -14.93 -16.28 -31.29
C PRO A 188 -15.57 -17.01 -30.10
N THR A 189 -14.74 -17.68 -29.29
CA THR A 189 -15.18 -18.40 -28.10
C THR A 189 -14.90 -17.53 -26.89
N VAL A 190 -15.95 -17.19 -26.13
CA VAL A 190 -15.81 -16.38 -24.91
C VAL A 190 -15.51 -17.33 -23.75
N THR A 191 -14.25 -17.34 -23.30
CA THR A 191 -13.83 -18.06 -22.09
C THR A 191 -13.62 -17.05 -20.98
N GLY A 192 -14.38 -17.16 -19.88
CA GLY A 192 -14.32 -16.20 -18.80
C GLY A 192 -15.30 -16.46 -17.66
N LEU A 193 -15.22 -15.63 -16.63
CA LEU A 193 -16.13 -15.62 -15.49
C LEU A 193 -17.30 -14.67 -15.75
N GLN A 194 -18.52 -15.08 -15.37
CA GLN A 194 -19.66 -14.17 -15.40
C GLN A 194 -19.43 -13.02 -14.39
N THR A 195 -19.90 -11.80 -14.70
CA THR A 195 -19.74 -10.62 -13.82
C THR A 195 -20.18 -10.89 -12.38
N GLY A 196 -21.27 -11.63 -12.19
CA GLY A 196 -21.75 -12.01 -10.86
C GLY A 196 -20.81 -12.95 -10.10
N GLN A 197 -20.19 -13.91 -10.79
CA GLN A 197 -19.19 -14.80 -10.18
C GLN A 197 -17.91 -14.05 -9.84
N ALA A 198 -17.49 -13.12 -10.69
CA ALA A 198 -16.32 -12.29 -10.44
C ALA A 198 -16.51 -11.36 -9.23
N LEU A 199 -17.70 -10.78 -9.09
CA LEU A 199 -18.05 -9.99 -7.90
C LEU A 199 -17.92 -10.82 -6.62
N TRP A 200 -18.43 -12.04 -6.61
CA TRP A 200 -18.29 -12.93 -5.45
C TRP A 200 -16.83 -13.29 -5.16
N LEU A 201 -16.03 -13.53 -6.20
CA LEU A 201 -14.60 -13.80 -6.06
C LEU A 201 -13.87 -12.59 -5.45
N GLU A 202 -14.11 -11.39 -5.96
CA GLU A 202 -13.53 -10.13 -5.45
C GLU A 202 -13.85 -9.93 -3.96
N ILE A 203 -15.11 -10.15 -3.56
CA ILE A 203 -15.56 -10.02 -2.17
C ILE A 203 -14.83 -11.02 -1.27
N ILE A 204 -14.75 -12.29 -1.68
CA ILE A 204 -14.13 -13.35 -0.87
C ILE A 204 -12.62 -13.12 -0.78
N CYS A 205 -11.94 -12.84 -1.90
CA CYS A 205 -10.51 -12.57 -1.93
C CYS A 205 -10.16 -11.31 -1.13
N GLY A 206 -10.92 -10.24 -1.29
CA GLY A 206 -10.75 -9.01 -0.53
C GLY A 206 -10.96 -9.23 0.97
N PHE A 207 -11.98 -9.98 1.35
CA PHE A 207 -12.22 -10.35 2.74
C PHE A 207 -11.05 -11.16 3.32
N VAL A 208 -10.59 -12.22 2.63
CA VAL A 208 -9.47 -13.05 3.10
C VAL A 208 -8.19 -12.23 3.22
N PHE A 209 -7.91 -11.37 2.24
CA PHE A 209 -6.76 -10.48 2.25
C PHE A 209 -6.80 -9.49 3.43
N LEU A 210 -7.95 -8.85 3.66
CA LEU A 210 -8.13 -7.94 4.80
C LEU A 210 -8.11 -8.65 6.14
N PHE A 211 -8.70 -9.84 6.23
CA PHE A 211 -8.69 -10.66 7.44
C PHE A 211 -7.26 -11.09 7.78
N ALA A 212 -6.50 -11.57 6.79
CA ALA A 212 -5.09 -11.94 6.97
C ALA A 212 -4.23 -10.71 7.33
N SER A 213 -4.42 -9.59 6.65
CA SER A 213 -3.71 -8.34 6.95
C SER A 213 -4.01 -7.84 8.38
N GLY A 214 -5.29 -7.85 8.78
CA GLY A 214 -5.71 -7.49 10.13
C GLY A 214 -5.15 -8.44 11.17
N TRP A 215 -5.19 -9.75 10.90
CA TRP A 215 -4.61 -10.76 11.78
C TRP A 215 -3.11 -10.56 11.99
N MET A 216 -2.36 -10.33 10.91
CA MET A 216 -0.92 -10.04 11.00
C MET A 216 -0.65 -8.72 11.73
N ALA A 217 -1.47 -7.69 11.51
CA ALA A 217 -1.33 -6.41 12.18
C ALA A 217 -1.66 -6.46 13.69
N PHE A 218 -2.64 -7.29 14.08
CA PHE A 218 -3.05 -7.49 15.47
C PHE A 218 -2.30 -8.62 16.18
N ASP A 219 -1.36 -9.29 15.53
CA ASP A 219 -0.51 -10.27 16.19
C ASP A 219 0.41 -9.56 17.21
N GLN A 220 -0.06 -9.50 18.46
CA GLN A 220 0.62 -8.87 19.59
C GLN A 220 1.99 -9.48 19.91
N ARG A 221 2.37 -10.58 19.24
CA ARG A 221 3.71 -11.15 19.32
C ARG A 221 4.77 -10.26 18.66
N GLN A 222 4.43 -9.50 17.62
CA GLN A 222 5.35 -8.56 16.96
C GLN A 222 5.53 -7.26 17.76
N ALA A 223 4.51 -6.82 18.49
CA ALA A 223 4.58 -5.64 19.36
C ALA A 223 5.55 -5.80 20.54
N LYS A 224 5.86 -7.05 20.95
CA LYS A 224 6.85 -7.34 22.00
C LYS A 224 8.28 -7.51 21.48
N ALA A 225 8.47 -7.68 20.16
CA ALA A 225 9.80 -7.77 19.55
C ALA A 225 10.46 -6.40 19.36
N PHE A 226 9.67 -5.32 19.39
CA PHE A 226 10.13 -3.92 19.41
C PHE A 226 9.91 -3.29 20.79
N GLY A 227 10.30 -3.99 21.86
CA GLY A 227 10.31 -3.44 23.22
C GLY A 227 11.26 -2.23 23.34
N PRO A 228 11.04 -1.33 24.31
CA PRO A 228 11.92 -0.18 24.52
C PRO A 228 13.27 -0.65 25.06
N SER A 229 14.35 -0.29 24.35
CA SER A 229 15.72 -0.27 24.90
C SER A 229 16.04 1.12 25.41
#